data_AF-A0A162NB17-F1
#
_entry.id   AF-A0A162NB17-F1
#
_cell.length_a   1.000
_cell.length_b   1.000
_cell.length_c   1.000
_cell.angle_alpha   90.00
_cell.angle_beta   90.00
_cell.angle_gamma   90.00
#
_symmetry.space_group_name_H-M   'P 1'
#
loop_
_entity.id
_entity.type
_entity.pdbx_description
1 polymer ?
#
loop_
_entity_poly.entity_id
_entity_poly.type
_entity_poly.pdbx_seq_one_letter_code
_entity_poly.pdbx_strand_id
1 'polypeptide(L)'
;MPQPNSTAKPRRFFSYLLALIGLDGYSRPKSHEFGTSSVLSDSTLIVSHADLYDHCDEKLASSAWVFRSWISGLPKMVLCHILSNTALQNPALCDQMMADYRPSASTPTPDRLGEILLAQERARSLVHGLDQLRPSEQFARAADIADELHSLVRLCSLTLHSSSQGHSLVALLGLLIIVQESLDAPPEVRQHVFYHAKFGRTVILEMAAVLKNHKNPPLSSSEWSAVVSILDPPQSWLDSLANACTKIARYDVGWDFRNEYENVLDIARRYRTT
;
A
#
# COMPACT_ATOMS: atom_id res chain seq x y z
N MET A 1 -31.26 13.80 14.51
CA MET A 1 -30.58 12.59 14.00
C MET A 1 -29.64 13.01 12.87
N PRO A 2 -28.32 12.95 13.05
CA PRO A 2 -27.38 13.30 11.99
C PRO A 2 -27.27 12.15 10.98
N GLN A 3 -27.32 12.48 9.69
CA GLN A 3 -27.10 11.51 8.61
C GLN A 3 -25.62 11.09 8.54
N PRO A 4 -25.31 9.84 8.15
CA PRO A 4 -23.94 9.41 7.93
C PRO A 4 -23.36 10.05 6.66
N ASN A 5 -22.25 10.78 6.83
CA ASN A 5 -21.50 11.42 5.75
C ASN A 5 -20.87 10.38 4.81
N SER A 6 -21.58 10.08 3.71
CA SER A 6 -21.15 9.18 2.61
C SER A 6 -19.94 9.72 1.79
N THR A 7 -19.52 10.97 2.01
CA THR A 7 -18.50 11.67 1.19
C THR A 7 -17.04 11.35 1.55
N ALA A 8 -16.78 10.54 2.58
CA ALA A 8 -15.41 10.23 3.01
C ALA A 8 -14.67 9.25 2.08
N LYS A 9 -15.39 8.35 1.40
CA LYS A 9 -14.82 7.31 0.52
C LYS A 9 -14.19 7.87 -0.79
N PRO A 10 -14.82 8.80 -1.55
CA PRO A 10 -14.22 9.35 -2.78
C PRO A 10 -12.96 10.18 -2.50
N ARG A 11 -12.88 10.86 -1.35
CA ARG A 11 -11.72 11.68 -0.95
C ARG A 11 -10.41 10.91 -0.89
N ARG A 12 -10.43 9.70 -0.30
CA ARG A 12 -9.22 8.86 -0.17
C ARG A 12 -8.70 8.35 -1.53
N PHE A 13 -9.58 8.18 -2.50
CA PHE A 13 -9.22 7.67 -3.83
C PHE A 13 -8.45 8.71 -4.66
N PHE A 14 -8.88 9.96 -4.66
CA PHE A 14 -8.24 11.00 -5.48
C PHE A 14 -6.88 11.43 -4.93
N SER A 15 -6.72 11.53 -3.61
CA SER A 15 -5.40 11.74 -3.00
C SER A 15 -4.42 10.64 -3.36
N TYR A 16 -4.89 9.39 -3.42
CA TYR A 16 -4.10 8.24 -3.83
C TYR A 16 -3.67 8.32 -5.31
N LEU A 17 -4.58 8.68 -6.23
CA LEU A 17 -4.26 8.92 -7.64
C LEU A 17 -3.26 10.06 -7.85
N LEU A 18 -3.43 11.18 -7.14
CA LEU A 18 -2.51 12.32 -7.21
C LEU A 18 -1.13 11.97 -6.64
N ALA A 19 -1.07 11.16 -5.58
CA ALA A 19 0.17 10.63 -5.03
C ALA A 19 0.89 9.71 -6.04
N LEU A 20 0.16 8.84 -6.75
CA LEU A 20 0.73 7.98 -7.79
C LEU A 20 1.35 8.78 -8.95
N ILE A 21 0.77 9.93 -9.29
CA ILE A 21 1.29 10.80 -10.36
C ILE A 21 2.44 11.69 -9.85
N GLY A 22 2.51 11.93 -8.53
CA GLY A 22 3.52 12.78 -7.89
C GLY A 22 3.11 14.25 -7.78
N LEU A 23 1.80 14.52 -7.74
CA LEU A 23 1.23 15.87 -7.65
C LEU A 23 0.87 16.29 -6.21
N ASP A 24 1.05 15.40 -5.22
CA ASP A 24 0.71 15.63 -3.80
C ASP A 24 1.68 16.60 -3.07
N GLY A 25 2.58 17.28 -3.81
CA GLY A 25 3.64 18.13 -3.25
C GLY A 25 3.83 19.49 -3.92
N TYR A 26 3.01 19.87 -4.91
CA TYR A 26 3.13 21.20 -5.51
C TYR A 26 2.55 22.27 -4.58
N SER A 27 3.38 22.73 -3.66
CA SER A 27 3.26 24.06 -3.07
C SER A 27 3.19 25.07 -4.21
N ARG A 28 1.99 25.61 -4.44
CA ARG A 28 1.63 26.76 -5.29
C ARG A 28 2.76 27.24 -6.22
N PRO A 29 2.79 26.87 -7.51
CA PRO A 29 3.69 27.52 -8.44
C PRO A 29 3.30 29.00 -8.54
N LYS A 30 4.29 29.89 -8.39
CA LYS A 30 4.14 31.29 -8.80
C LYS A 30 3.80 31.28 -10.29
N SER A 31 2.74 32.00 -10.64
CA SER A 31 2.18 32.17 -11.98
C SER A 31 3.26 32.20 -13.07
N HIS A 32 3.29 31.16 -13.91
CA HIS A 32 3.91 31.22 -15.23
C HIS A 32 2.88 30.80 -16.27
N GLU A 33 2.85 31.58 -17.34
CA GLU A 33 1.86 31.60 -18.39
C GLU A 33 1.75 30.28 -19.16
N PHE A 34 0.51 29.94 -19.52
CA PHE A 34 0.11 28.78 -20.29
C PHE A 34 0.71 28.83 -21.71
N GLY A 35 1.54 27.83 -22.04
CA GLY A 35 1.81 27.43 -23.41
C GLY A 35 0.84 26.33 -23.82
N THR A 36 -0.14 26.65 -24.67
CA THR A 36 -1.05 25.67 -25.28
C THR A 36 -0.28 24.79 -26.27
N SER A 37 -0.28 23.48 -26.07
CA SER A 37 -0.05 22.53 -27.17
C SER A 37 -1.18 21.51 -27.21
N SER A 38 -1.89 21.54 -28.33
CA SER A 38 -2.82 20.55 -28.83
C SER A 38 -2.02 19.36 -29.37
N VAL A 39 -2.53 18.14 -29.20
CA VAL A 39 -2.52 17.04 -30.22
C VAL A 39 -3.05 15.73 -29.59
N LEU A 40 -4.21 15.28 -30.14
CA LEU A 40 -4.68 13.91 -30.47
C LEU A 40 -4.70 12.82 -29.36
N SER A 41 -5.56 11.80 -29.35
CA SER A 41 -6.48 11.20 -30.33
C SER A 41 -7.53 10.39 -29.56
N ASP A 42 -8.74 10.28 -30.11
CA ASP A 42 -9.85 9.49 -29.56
C ASP A 42 -9.49 8.00 -29.35
N SER A 43 -9.86 7.48 -28.18
CA SER A 43 -10.11 6.06 -27.95
C SER A 43 -11.11 5.91 -26.80
N THR A 44 -12.33 5.53 -27.16
CA THR A 44 -13.48 5.37 -26.28
C THR A 44 -13.45 3.99 -25.62
N LEU A 45 -13.31 3.96 -24.30
CA LEU A 45 -13.63 2.79 -23.48
C LEU A 45 -14.93 3.11 -22.74
N ILE A 46 -16.05 2.59 -23.25
CA ILE A 46 -17.37 2.73 -22.64
C ILE A 46 -17.46 1.68 -21.52
N VAL A 47 -17.40 2.11 -20.27
CA VAL A 47 -17.74 1.26 -19.12
C VAL A 47 -19.21 1.50 -18.78
N SER A 48 -20.03 0.47 -18.99
CA SER A 48 -21.46 0.52 -18.72
C SER A 48 -21.70 0.56 -17.21
N HIS A 49 -22.36 1.61 -16.72
CA HIS A 49 -22.89 1.69 -15.36
C HIS A 49 -24.05 0.71 -15.23
N ALA A 50 -23.84 -0.39 -14.50
CA ALA A 50 -24.92 -1.25 -14.04
C ALA A 50 -24.99 -1.22 -12.52
N ASP A 51 -26.22 -1.11 -12.03
CA ASP A 51 -26.63 -0.80 -10.66
C ASP A 51 -25.99 -1.72 -9.59
N LEU A 52 -25.28 -1.12 -8.64
CA LEU A 52 -24.73 -1.78 -7.45
C LEU A 52 -24.88 -0.89 -6.22
N TYR A 53 -26.13 -0.69 -5.80
CA TYR A 53 -26.49 -0.46 -4.41
C TYR A 53 -27.38 -1.67 -4.08
N ASP A 54 -26.95 -2.65 -3.25
CA ASP A 54 -27.35 -2.58 -1.84
C ASP A 54 -26.60 -3.52 -0.86
N HIS A 55 -25.52 -4.24 -1.22
CA HIS A 55 -24.94 -5.26 -0.30
C HIS A 55 -23.40 -5.38 -0.40
N CYS A 56 -22.64 -4.35 -0.01
CA CYS A 56 -21.18 -4.31 -0.23
C CYS A 56 -20.38 -3.51 0.82
N ASP A 57 -20.01 -4.13 1.95
CA ASP A 57 -18.93 -3.56 2.79
C ASP A 57 -17.64 -4.43 2.77
N GLU A 58 -17.72 -5.76 2.94
CA GLU A 58 -16.50 -6.62 2.85
C GLU A 58 -15.99 -6.80 1.40
N LYS A 59 -16.89 -7.05 0.45
CA LYS A 59 -16.51 -7.17 -0.97
C LYS A 59 -15.98 -5.86 -1.55
N LEU A 60 -16.41 -4.72 -1.00
CA LEU A 60 -16.01 -3.41 -1.48
C LEU A 60 -14.60 -3.02 -1.02
N ALA A 61 -14.17 -3.47 0.16
CA ALA A 61 -12.79 -3.28 0.62
C ALA A 61 -11.81 -4.10 -0.24
N SER A 62 -12.16 -5.36 -0.54
CA SER A 62 -11.42 -6.21 -1.47
C SER A 62 -11.38 -5.60 -2.89
N SER A 63 -12.51 -5.11 -3.40
CA SER A 63 -12.56 -4.47 -4.72
C SER A 63 -11.79 -3.15 -4.78
N ALA A 64 -11.80 -2.36 -3.71
CA ALA A 64 -11.02 -1.13 -3.61
C ALA A 64 -9.50 -1.42 -3.65
N TRP A 65 -9.05 -2.52 -3.05
CA TRP A 65 -7.64 -2.91 -3.07
C TRP A 65 -7.19 -3.50 -4.39
N VAL A 66 -8.00 -4.37 -5.00
CA VAL A 66 -7.74 -4.86 -6.37
C VAL A 66 -7.67 -3.69 -7.35
N PHE A 67 -8.59 -2.74 -7.23
CA PHE A 67 -8.59 -1.54 -8.05
C PHE A 67 -7.38 -0.63 -7.79
N ARG A 68 -6.99 -0.42 -6.52
CA ARG A 68 -5.76 0.32 -6.18
C ARG A 68 -4.51 -0.36 -6.72
N SER A 69 -4.41 -1.67 -6.61
CA SER A 69 -3.32 -2.46 -7.20
C SER A 69 -3.27 -2.25 -8.71
N TRP A 70 -4.40 -2.46 -9.39
CA TRP A 70 -4.52 -2.27 -10.84
C TRP A 70 -4.13 -0.84 -11.28
N ILE A 71 -4.65 0.19 -10.61
CA ILE A 71 -4.39 1.59 -10.98
C ILE A 71 -2.94 1.98 -10.68
N SER A 72 -2.31 1.40 -9.64
CA SER A 72 -0.90 1.63 -9.32
C SER A 72 0.07 1.04 -10.34
N GLY A 73 -0.36 0.01 -11.07
CA GLY A 73 0.42 -0.60 -12.15
C GLY A 73 0.39 0.18 -13.47
N LEU A 74 -0.48 1.19 -13.61
CA LEU A 74 -0.60 1.96 -14.85
C LEU A 74 0.52 2.98 -15.00
N PRO A 75 1.05 3.20 -16.22
CA PRO A 75 1.98 4.30 -16.48
C PRO A 75 1.36 5.65 -16.09
N LYS A 76 2.17 6.57 -15.54
CA LYS A 76 1.69 7.90 -15.13
C LYS A 76 0.92 8.65 -16.22
N MET A 77 1.35 8.52 -17.48
CA MET A 77 0.66 9.11 -18.62
C MET A 77 -0.76 8.56 -18.78
N VAL A 78 -0.96 7.25 -18.61
CA VAL A 78 -2.28 6.62 -18.67
C VAL A 78 -3.16 7.13 -17.54
N LEU A 79 -2.61 7.28 -16.33
CA LEU A 79 -3.32 7.87 -15.20
C LEU A 79 -3.73 9.32 -15.47
N CYS A 80 -2.83 10.13 -16.04
CA CYS A 80 -3.14 11.50 -16.45
C CYS A 80 -4.26 11.54 -17.51
N HIS A 81 -4.24 10.62 -18.48
CA HIS A 81 -5.29 10.51 -19.49
C HIS A 81 -6.63 10.09 -18.89
N ILE A 82 -6.65 9.09 -18.01
CA ILE A 82 -7.87 8.66 -17.31
C ILE A 82 -8.44 9.83 -16.51
N LEU A 83 -7.61 10.55 -15.75
CA LEU A 83 -8.03 11.72 -14.98
C LEU A 83 -8.55 12.84 -15.87
N SER A 84 -7.83 13.19 -16.94
CA SER A 84 -8.22 14.27 -17.86
C SER A 84 -9.51 13.93 -18.59
N ASN A 85 -9.70 12.67 -18.99
CA ASN A 85 -10.92 12.25 -19.66
C ASN A 85 -12.11 12.20 -18.68
N THR A 86 -11.90 11.69 -17.46
CA THR A 86 -12.93 11.72 -16.41
C THR A 86 -13.31 13.15 -16.04
N ALA A 87 -12.34 14.05 -15.98
CA ALA A 87 -12.53 15.48 -15.76
C ALA A 87 -13.40 16.14 -16.83
N LEU A 88 -13.14 15.81 -18.10
CA LEU A 88 -13.91 16.33 -19.23
C LEU A 88 -15.33 15.76 -19.27
N GLN A 89 -15.50 14.48 -18.94
CA GLN A 89 -16.80 13.80 -18.96
C GLN A 89 -17.69 14.19 -17.76
N ASN A 90 -17.08 14.50 -16.61
CA ASN A 90 -17.80 14.87 -15.40
C ASN A 90 -17.12 16.06 -14.69
N PRO A 91 -17.34 17.30 -15.16
CA PRO A 91 -16.68 18.48 -14.59
C PRO A 91 -17.07 18.76 -13.13
N ALA A 92 -18.27 18.35 -12.71
CA ALA A 92 -18.69 18.47 -11.31
C ALA A 92 -17.81 17.64 -10.36
N LEU A 93 -17.26 16.53 -10.84
CA LEU A 93 -16.29 15.72 -10.12
C LEU A 93 -14.97 16.48 -9.95
N CYS A 94 -14.53 17.24 -10.95
CA CYS A 94 -13.36 18.12 -10.84
C CYS A 94 -13.56 19.26 -9.86
N ASP A 95 -14.73 19.88 -9.84
CA ASP A 95 -15.04 20.93 -8.87
C ASP A 95 -15.03 20.39 -7.45
N GLN A 96 -15.56 19.17 -7.23
CA GLN A 96 -15.44 18.47 -5.95
C GLN A 96 -13.98 18.14 -5.61
N MET A 97 -13.19 17.65 -6.57
CA MET A 97 -11.76 17.37 -6.37
C MET A 97 -10.97 18.64 -6.00
N MET A 98 -11.23 19.76 -6.67
CA MET A 98 -10.60 21.05 -6.41
C MET A 98 -11.03 21.62 -5.05
N ALA A 99 -12.31 21.45 -4.68
CA ALA A 99 -12.82 21.83 -3.37
C ALA A 99 -12.21 21.00 -2.25
N ASP A 100 -11.96 19.71 -2.49
CA ASP A 100 -11.33 18.78 -1.55
C ASP A 100 -9.81 18.94 -1.47
N TYR A 101 -9.17 19.39 -2.56
CA TYR A 101 -7.74 19.73 -2.59
C TYR A 101 -7.45 21.07 -1.92
N ARG A 102 -8.47 21.89 -1.66
CA ARG A 102 -8.31 23.07 -0.83
C ARG A 102 -7.92 22.57 0.57
N PRO A 103 -6.70 22.85 1.06
CA PRO A 103 -6.25 22.31 2.33
C PRO A 103 -7.16 22.85 3.43
N SER A 104 -8.15 22.05 3.82
CA SER A 104 -8.91 22.31 5.02
C SER A 104 -7.92 22.23 6.17
N ALA A 105 -7.91 23.24 7.04
CA ALA A 105 -7.09 23.24 8.26
C ALA A 105 -7.39 22.05 9.19
N SER A 106 -8.41 21.26 8.87
CA SER A 106 -8.80 19.99 9.48
C SER A 106 -8.75 18.83 8.47
N THR A 107 -7.59 18.53 7.89
CA THR A 107 -7.41 17.22 7.24
C THR A 107 -7.61 16.13 8.29
N PRO A 108 -8.56 15.19 8.11
CA PRO A 108 -8.70 14.07 9.03
C PRO A 108 -7.38 13.32 9.10
N THR A 109 -6.94 12.97 10.31
CA THR A 109 -5.73 12.18 10.50
C THR A 109 -5.83 10.91 9.65
N PRO A 110 -4.75 10.54 8.93
CA PRO A 110 -4.77 9.37 8.09
C PRO A 110 -4.94 8.16 8.99
N ASP A 111 -5.94 7.32 8.70
CA ASP A 111 -6.24 6.09 9.45
C ASP A 111 -5.19 5.01 9.15
N ARG A 112 -3.98 5.24 9.66
CA ARG A 112 -2.79 4.40 9.47
C ARG A 112 -3.00 3.00 10.05
N LEU A 113 -3.69 2.91 11.19
CA LEU A 113 -4.00 1.64 11.84
C LEU A 113 -4.93 0.81 10.98
N GLY A 114 -6.01 1.41 10.45
CA GLY A 114 -6.94 0.73 9.54
C GLY A 114 -6.25 0.20 8.29
N GLU A 115 -5.32 0.96 7.69
CA GLU A 115 -4.57 0.51 6.51
C GLU A 115 -3.62 -0.65 6.84
N ILE A 116 -2.99 -0.67 8.02
CA ILE A 116 -2.16 -1.82 8.46
C ILE A 116 -3.02 -3.06 8.69
N LEU A 117 -4.13 -2.92 9.42
CA LEU A 117 -5.04 -4.04 9.69
C LEU A 117 -5.59 -4.62 8.40
N LEU A 118 -5.91 -3.77 7.43
CA LEU A 118 -6.36 -4.21 6.12
C LEU A 118 -5.24 -4.96 5.39
N ALA A 119 -4.01 -4.43 5.37
CA ALA A 119 -2.88 -5.12 4.77
C ALA A 119 -2.64 -6.51 5.40
N GLN A 120 -2.77 -6.61 6.73
CA GLN A 120 -2.69 -7.87 7.46
C GLN A 120 -3.79 -8.85 7.05
N GLU A 121 -5.05 -8.41 7.11
CA GLU A 121 -6.21 -9.21 6.73
C GLU A 121 -6.08 -9.73 5.30
N ARG A 122 -5.58 -8.89 4.38
CA ARG A 122 -5.35 -9.28 2.99
C ARG A 122 -4.24 -10.31 2.88
N ALA A 123 -3.06 -10.06 3.48
CA ALA A 123 -1.95 -11.01 3.48
C ALA A 123 -2.38 -12.37 4.02
N ARG A 124 -3.12 -12.37 5.13
CA ARG A 124 -3.71 -13.57 5.72
C ARG A 124 -4.65 -14.28 4.77
N SER A 125 -5.60 -13.57 4.17
CA SER A 125 -6.58 -14.17 3.24
C SER A 125 -5.93 -14.81 2.01
N LEU A 126 -4.82 -14.25 1.53
CA LEU A 126 -4.07 -14.77 0.40
C LEU A 126 -3.36 -16.07 0.77
N VAL A 127 -2.63 -16.03 1.87
CA VAL A 127 -1.73 -17.09 2.28
C VAL A 127 -2.50 -18.26 2.90
N HIS A 128 -3.39 -17.96 3.85
CA HIS A 128 -4.17 -18.94 4.60
C HIS A 128 -5.48 -19.35 3.92
N GLY A 129 -5.88 -18.63 2.87
CA GLY A 129 -6.99 -19.05 2.01
C GLY A 129 -6.73 -20.38 1.29
N LEU A 130 -5.48 -20.87 1.31
CA LEU A 130 -5.08 -22.15 0.72
C LEU A 130 -4.98 -23.29 1.74
N ASP A 131 -5.13 -23.03 3.04
CA ASP A 131 -4.87 -24.01 4.12
C ASP A 131 -5.73 -25.27 4.02
N GLN A 132 -6.95 -25.14 3.46
CA GLN A 132 -7.90 -26.25 3.29
C GLN A 132 -7.70 -27.05 2.00
N LEU A 133 -6.79 -26.60 1.12
CA LEU A 133 -6.54 -27.23 -0.18
C LEU A 133 -5.47 -28.31 -0.08
N ARG A 134 -5.44 -29.20 -1.08
CA ARG A 134 -4.39 -30.22 -1.16
C ARG A 134 -3.04 -29.56 -1.50
N PRO A 135 -1.89 -30.10 -1.04
CA PRO A 135 -0.58 -29.52 -1.34
C PRO A 135 -0.31 -29.26 -2.83
N SER A 136 -0.80 -30.14 -3.72
CA SER A 136 -0.69 -29.94 -5.17
C SER A 136 -1.45 -28.71 -5.68
N GLU A 137 -2.62 -28.42 -5.10
CA GLU A 137 -3.44 -27.24 -5.44
C GLU A 137 -2.84 -25.98 -4.83
N GLN A 138 -2.32 -26.08 -3.60
CA GLN A 138 -1.58 -24.99 -2.96
C GLN A 138 -0.38 -24.59 -3.82
N PHE A 139 0.40 -25.57 -4.29
CA PHE A 139 1.56 -25.33 -5.16
C PHE A 139 1.14 -24.69 -6.50
N ALA A 140 0.06 -25.19 -7.13
CA ALA A 140 -0.44 -24.65 -8.39
C ALA A 140 -0.83 -23.17 -8.30
N ARG A 141 -1.34 -22.72 -7.14
CA ARG A 141 -1.76 -21.34 -6.89
C ARG A 141 -0.68 -20.46 -6.25
N ALA A 142 0.46 -21.03 -5.86
CA ALA A 142 1.47 -20.31 -5.09
C ALA A 142 2.12 -19.15 -5.87
N ALA A 143 2.20 -19.26 -7.21
CA ALA A 143 2.70 -18.18 -8.06
C ALA A 143 1.76 -16.96 -8.03
N ASP A 144 0.45 -17.19 -8.21
CA ASP A 144 -0.56 -16.13 -8.14
C ASP A 144 -0.55 -15.43 -6.78
N ILE A 145 -0.45 -16.21 -5.69
CA ILE A 145 -0.33 -15.66 -4.33
C ILE A 145 0.93 -14.80 -4.18
N ALA A 146 2.06 -15.24 -4.73
CA ALA A 146 3.30 -14.47 -4.65
C ALA A 146 3.19 -13.12 -5.38
N ASP A 147 2.58 -13.09 -6.57
CA ASP A 147 2.36 -11.86 -7.34
C ASP A 147 1.41 -10.88 -6.61
N GLU A 148 0.35 -11.41 -5.98
CA GLU A 148 -0.54 -10.62 -5.15
C GLU A 148 0.16 -10.07 -3.90
N LEU A 149 1.02 -10.86 -3.26
CA LEU A 149 1.83 -10.40 -2.12
C LEU A 149 2.84 -9.31 -2.52
N HIS A 150 3.52 -9.45 -3.66
CA HIS A 150 4.41 -8.40 -4.20
C HIS A 150 3.65 -7.09 -4.43
N SER A 151 2.44 -7.19 -4.99
CA SER A 151 1.56 -6.03 -5.22
C SER A 151 1.14 -5.39 -3.89
N LEU A 152 0.78 -6.21 -2.90
CA LEU A 152 0.41 -5.77 -1.55
C LEU A 152 1.55 -5.02 -0.86
N VAL A 153 2.79 -5.49 -0.98
CA VAL A 153 4.00 -4.82 -0.44
C VAL A 153 4.17 -3.43 -1.04
N ARG A 154 4.09 -3.31 -2.37
CA ARG A 154 4.19 -2.01 -3.05
C ARG A 154 3.09 -1.07 -2.62
N LEU A 155 1.86 -1.55 -2.54
CA LEU A 155 0.72 -0.73 -2.17
C LEU A 155 0.78 -0.27 -0.71
N CYS A 156 1.24 -1.15 0.19
CA CYS A 156 1.49 -0.82 1.59
C CYS A 156 2.53 0.31 1.71
N SER A 157 3.67 0.19 1.01
CA SER A 157 4.72 1.21 0.96
C SER A 157 4.20 2.54 0.38
N LEU A 158 3.45 2.50 -0.72
CA LEU A 158 2.88 3.70 -1.33
C LEU A 158 1.89 4.42 -0.40
N THR A 159 1.00 3.66 0.24
CA THR A 159 -0.08 4.22 1.08
C THR A 159 0.47 4.77 2.38
N LEU A 160 1.33 4.00 3.06
CA LEU A 160 1.82 4.34 4.39
C LEU A 160 3.06 5.24 4.39
N HIS A 161 3.87 5.24 3.32
CA HIS A 161 5.12 6.02 3.27
C HIS A 161 5.14 7.12 2.19
N SER A 162 4.65 6.84 0.99
CA SER A 162 4.81 7.78 -0.14
C SER A 162 3.85 8.97 -0.11
N SER A 163 2.74 8.87 0.65
CA SER A 163 1.82 9.98 0.88
C SER A 163 2.49 11.18 1.57
N SER A 164 1.92 12.37 1.38
CA SER A 164 2.37 13.61 2.05
C SER A 164 2.40 13.50 3.58
N GLN A 165 1.53 12.66 4.15
CA GLN A 165 1.46 12.35 5.58
C GLN A 165 2.03 10.96 5.93
N GLY A 166 2.82 10.38 5.03
CA GLY A 166 3.40 9.05 5.20
C GLY A 166 4.38 8.99 6.38
N HIS A 167 4.44 7.83 7.03
CA HIS A 167 5.24 7.58 8.22
C HIS A 167 6.08 6.32 8.04
N SER A 168 7.41 6.46 8.10
CA SER A 168 8.33 5.37 7.77
C SER A 168 8.22 4.17 8.71
N LEU A 169 8.15 4.39 10.04
CA LEU A 169 8.02 3.29 10.98
C LEU A 169 6.68 2.55 10.84
N VAL A 170 5.59 3.26 10.60
CA VAL A 170 4.27 2.65 10.35
C VAL A 170 4.30 1.81 9.07
N ALA A 171 4.90 2.33 7.99
CA ALA A 171 5.06 1.56 6.76
C ALA A 171 5.95 0.32 6.96
N LEU A 172 7.06 0.45 7.70
CA LEU A 172 7.93 -0.66 8.06
C LEU A 172 7.16 -1.75 8.82
N LEU A 173 6.31 -1.37 9.78
CA LEU A 173 5.47 -2.29 10.54
C LEU A 173 4.44 -2.98 9.64
N GLY A 174 3.79 -2.23 8.73
CA GLY A 174 2.89 -2.81 7.74
C GLY A 174 3.59 -3.86 6.86
N LEU A 175 4.81 -3.56 6.38
CA LEU A 175 5.62 -4.51 5.63
C LEU A 175 6.02 -5.73 6.46
N LEU A 176 6.39 -5.52 7.73
CA LEU A 176 6.75 -6.60 8.65
C LEU A 176 5.57 -7.55 8.88
N ILE A 177 4.36 -7.02 9.05
CA ILE A 177 3.16 -7.84 9.26
C ILE A 177 2.86 -8.70 8.01
N ILE A 178 2.95 -8.12 6.80
CA ILE A 178 2.78 -8.91 5.57
C ILE A 178 3.80 -10.06 5.51
N VAL A 179 5.04 -9.81 5.92
CA VAL A 179 6.09 -10.84 6.00
C VAL A 179 5.76 -11.91 7.04
N GLN A 180 5.28 -11.53 8.22
CA GLN A 180 4.94 -12.48 9.28
C GLN A 180 3.84 -13.43 8.80
N GLU A 181 2.74 -12.91 8.26
CA GLU A 181 1.67 -13.74 7.68
C GLU A 181 2.21 -14.64 6.55
N SER A 182 3.13 -14.13 5.72
CA SER A 182 3.76 -14.93 4.65
C SER A 182 4.70 -16.03 5.19
N LEU A 183 5.37 -15.80 6.32
CA LEU A 183 6.26 -16.77 6.96
C LEU A 183 5.48 -17.88 7.68
N ASP A 184 4.25 -17.60 8.09
CA ASP A 184 3.35 -18.55 8.76
C ASP A 184 2.50 -19.35 7.75
N ALA A 185 2.63 -19.05 6.45
CA ALA A 185 2.05 -19.79 5.33
C ALA A 185 2.28 -21.32 5.37
N PRO A 186 1.41 -22.11 4.71
CA PRO A 186 1.68 -23.53 4.42
C PRO A 186 3.08 -23.73 3.81
N PRO A 187 3.79 -24.81 4.17
CA PRO A 187 5.19 -25.02 3.78
C PRO A 187 5.45 -24.86 2.27
N GLU A 188 4.57 -25.39 1.43
CA GLU A 188 4.66 -25.37 -0.03
C GLU A 188 4.52 -23.95 -0.58
N VAL A 189 3.53 -23.21 -0.08
CA VAL A 189 3.30 -21.79 -0.45
C VAL A 189 4.48 -20.95 0.01
N ARG A 190 4.89 -21.12 1.27
CA ARG A 190 6.03 -20.42 1.88
C ARG A 190 7.31 -20.64 1.09
N GLN A 191 7.61 -21.89 0.75
CA GLN A 191 8.78 -22.24 -0.04
C GLN A 191 8.71 -21.57 -1.41
N HIS A 192 7.57 -21.63 -2.11
CA HIS A 192 7.43 -20.97 -3.39
C HIS A 192 7.63 -19.45 -3.30
N VAL A 193 6.91 -18.79 -2.38
CA VAL A 193 6.94 -17.33 -2.19
C VAL A 193 8.35 -16.83 -1.91
N PHE A 194 9.08 -17.44 -0.97
CA PHE A 194 10.41 -16.96 -0.60
C PHE A 194 11.54 -17.47 -1.50
N TYR A 195 11.51 -18.76 -1.89
CA TYR A 195 12.59 -19.37 -2.65
C TYR A 195 12.45 -19.13 -4.16
N HIS A 196 11.26 -19.34 -4.74
CA HIS A 196 11.05 -19.21 -6.19
C HIS A 196 10.71 -17.77 -6.59
N ALA A 197 9.69 -17.18 -5.99
CA ALA A 197 9.20 -15.85 -6.35
C ALA A 197 10.02 -14.69 -5.74
N LYS A 198 11.06 -15.01 -4.95
CA LYS A 198 12.00 -14.04 -4.35
C LYS A 198 11.30 -12.91 -3.58
N PHE A 199 10.16 -13.20 -2.97
CA PHE A 199 9.38 -12.24 -2.19
C PHE A 199 10.20 -11.57 -1.10
N GLY A 200 11.02 -12.35 -0.38
CA GLY A 200 11.90 -11.85 0.67
C GLY A 200 12.81 -10.70 0.23
N ARG A 201 13.43 -10.82 -0.95
CA ARG A 201 14.32 -9.77 -1.49
C ARG A 201 13.55 -8.46 -1.71
N THR A 202 12.37 -8.56 -2.30
CA THR A 202 11.54 -7.39 -2.61
C THR A 202 11.14 -6.66 -1.34
N VAL A 203 10.69 -7.39 -0.31
CA VAL A 203 10.32 -6.77 0.96
C VAL A 203 11.51 -6.10 1.62
N ILE A 204 12.67 -6.76 1.69
CA ILE A 204 13.86 -6.17 2.33
C ILE A 204 14.31 -4.90 1.62
N LEU A 205 14.30 -4.89 0.29
CA LEU A 205 14.65 -3.69 -0.47
C LEU A 205 13.65 -2.56 -0.25
N GLU A 206 12.35 -2.85 -0.14
CA GLU A 206 11.32 -1.87 0.22
C GLU A 206 11.48 -1.35 1.65
N MET A 207 11.70 -2.23 2.62
CA MET A 207 11.99 -1.83 4.00
C MET A 207 13.22 -0.92 4.06
N ALA A 208 14.29 -1.27 3.35
CA ALA A 208 15.48 -0.43 3.24
C ALA A 208 15.19 0.93 2.59
N ALA A 209 14.37 0.97 1.54
CA ALA A 209 13.98 2.20 0.86
C ALA A 209 13.17 3.14 1.78
N VAL A 210 12.19 2.59 2.51
CA VAL A 210 11.37 3.33 3.49
C VAL A 210 12.22 3.89 4.64
N LEU A 211 13.21 3.13 5.08
CA LEU A 211 14.13 3.50 6.16
C LEU A 211 15.19 4.53 5.73
N LYS A 212 15.70 4.43 4.50
CA LYS A 212 16.65 5.40 3.92
C LYS A 212 15.99 6.75 3.65
N ASN A 213 14.73 6.76 3.22
CA ASN A 213 13.95 7.98 2.96
C ASN A 213 13.08 8.38 4.16
N HIS A 214 13.64 8.34 5.37
CA HIS A 214 12.87 8.40 6.61
C HIS A 214 11.95 9.64 6.73
N LYS A 215 10.67 9.38 7.03
CA LYS A 215 9.63 10.38 7.36
C LYS A 215 9.04 10.07 8.73
N ASN A 216 9.08 11.04 9.65
CA ASN A 216 8.52 10.90 11.00
C ASN A 216 7.56 12.06 11.33
N PRO A 217 6.39 12.13 10.66
CA PRO A 217 5.35 13.06 11.08
C PRO A 217 4.91 12.72 12.51
N PRO A 218 4.49 13.69 13.33
CA PRO A 218 4.10 13.45 14.70
C PRO A 218 3.02 12.36 14.79
N LEU A 219 3.25 11.39 15.68
CA LEU A 219 2.35 10.29 15.99
C LEU A 219 2.10 10.33 17.49
N SER A 220 0.83 10.24 17.91
CA SER A 220 0.53 10.19 19.34
C SER A 220 1.04 8.89 19.95
N SER A 221 1.44 8.90 21.23
CA SER A 221 1.91 7.69 21.91
C SER A 221 0.83 6.59 21.94
N SER A 222 -0.45 6.97 22.00
CA SER A 222 -1.59 6.05 21.91
C SER A 222 -1.69 5.38 20.54
N GLU A 223 -1.51 6.13 19.45
CA GLU A 223 -1.51 5.56 18.10
C GLU A 223 -0.31 4.64 17.89
N TRP A 224 0.89 5.04 18.34
CA TRP A 224 2.07 4.18 18.28
C TRP A 224 1.85 2.87 19.03
N SER A 225 1.32 2.93 20.25
CA SER A 225 1.00 1.75 21.04
C SER A 225 -0.02 0.84 20.33
N ALA A 226 -1.05 1.43 19.70
CA ALA A 226 -2.04 0.66 18.95
C ALA A 226 -1.40 -0.05 17.74
N VAL A 227 -0.55 0.65 16.98
CA VAL A 227 0.14 0.08 15.82
C VAL A 227 1.08 -1.06 16.22
N VAL A 228 1.88 -0.88 17.27
CA VAL A 228 2.82 -1.90 17.74
C VAL A 228 2.10 -3.10 18.35
N SER A 229 0.92 -2.89 18.97
CA SER A 229 0.13 -3.98 19.55
C SER A 229 -0.40 -5.02 18.55
N ILE A 230 -0.39 -4.70 17.25
CA ILE A 230 -0.78 -5.65 16.19
C ILE A 230 0.27 -6.75 16.01
N LEU A 231 1.53 -6.45 16.35
CA LEU A 231 2.60 -7.43 16.21
C LEU A 231 2.46 -8.55 17.24
N ASP A 232 2.88 -9.74 16.84
CA ASP A 232 3.09 -10.87 17.74
C ASP A 232 4.59 -11.18 17.85
N PRO A 233 5.25 -10.97 19.01
CA PRO A 233 4.73 -10.38 20.24
C PRO A 233 4.67 -8.83 20.20
N PRO A 234 3.73 -8.20 20.95
CA PRO A 234 3.38 -6.78 20.82
C PRO A 234 4.35 -5.78 21.47
N GLN A 235 5.50 -6.22 22.00
CA GLN A 235 6.39 -5.33 22.78
C GLN A 235 7.78 -5.13 22.19
N SER A 236 8.20 -5.92 21.19
CA SER A 236 9.52 -5.74 20.57
C SER A 236 9.48 -5.87 19.06
N TRP A 237 8.99 -4.81 18.41
CA TRP A 237 8.92 -4.77 16.95
C TRP A 237 10.29 -4.95 16.28
N LEU A 238 11.38 -4.52 16.93
CA LEU A 238 12.74 -4.74 16.45
C LEU A 238 13.15 -6.21 16.53
N ASP A 239 12.77 -6.93 17.59
CA ASP A 239 13.07 -8.36 17.68
C ASP A 239 12.21 -9.15 16.68
N SER A 240 10.95 -8.74 16.48
CA SER A 240 10.09 -9.29 15.42
C SER A 240 10.69 -9.05 14.03
N LEU A 241 11.21 -7.86 13.76
CA LEU A 241 11.93 -7.55 12.52
C LEU A 241 13.19 -8.40 12.37
N ALA A 242 14.01 -8.52 13.42
CA ALA A 242 15.22 -9.33 13.41
C ALA A 242 14.93 -10.82 13.15
N ASN A 243 13.90 -11.34 13.81
CA ASN A 243 13.43 -12.71 13.61
C ASN A 243 12.92 -12.93 12.18
N ALA A 244 12.12 -11.99 11.66
CA ALA A 244 11.63 -12.04 10.28
C ALA A 244 12.78 -12.01 9.27
N CYS A 245 13.70 -11.06 9.37
CA CYS A 245 14.90 -10.98 8.52
C CYS A 245 15.72 -12.28 8.55
N THR A 246 15.93 -12.84 9.75
CA THR A 246 16.67 -14.10 9.93
C THR A 246 15.94 -15.27 9.27
N LYS A 247 14.62 -15.37 9.45
CA LYS A 247 13.80 -16.42 8.82
C LYS A 247 13.83 -16.30 7.29
N ILE A 248 13.64 -15.10 6.75
CA ILE A 248 13.68 -14.87 5.29
C ILE A 248 15.06 -15.25 4.73
N ALA A 249 16.14 -14.83 5.38
CA ALA A 249 17.50 -15.12 4.93
C ALA A 249 17.80 -16.62 4.79
N ARG A 250 17.13 -17.48 5.57
CA ARG A 250 17.25 -18.94 5.46
C ARG A 250 16.65 -19.49 4.15
N TYR A 251 15.60 -18.86 3.63
CA TYR A 251 14.97 -19.26 2.37
C TYR A 251 15.69 -18.69 1.14
N ASP A 252 16.61 -17.74 1.32
CA ASP A 252 17.25 -17.03 0.21
C ASP A 252 18.76 -17.26 0.14
N VAL A 253 19.14 -18.53 0.02
CA VAL A 253 20.55 -18.94 0.09
C VAL A 253 21.37 -18.36 -1.07
N GLY A 254 20.78 -18.18 -2.25
CA GLY A 254 21.47 -17.70 -3.45
C GLY A 254 21.43 -16.18 -3.67
N TRP A 255 21.26 -15.36 -2.64
CA TRP A 255 21.32 -13.91 -2.78
C TRP A 255 22.68 -13.37 -2.37
N ASP A 256 23.33 -12.63 -3.28
CA ASP A 256 24.66 -12.07 -3.02
C ASP A 256 24.61 -10.92 -2.00
N PHE A 257 23.48 -10.22 -1.91
CA PHE A 257 23.28 -9.04 -1.05
C PHE A 257 22.64 -9.40 0.30
N ARG A 258 23.00 -10.54 0.89
CA ARG A 258 22.48 -10.98 2.21
C ARG A 258 22.73 -9.99 3.34
N ASN A 259 23.77 -9.16 3.22
CA ASN A 259 24.03 -8.08 4.17
C ASN A 259 22.87 -7.08 4.26
N GLU A 260 21.99 -6.99 3.26
CA GLU A 260 20.80 -6.12 3.31
C GLU A 260 19.81 -6.53 4.41
N TYR A 261 19.73 -7.82 4.78
CA TYR A 261 18.92 -8.26 5.92
C TYR A 261 19.38 -7.61 7.24
N GLU A 262 20.70 -7.51 7.44
CA GLU A 262 21.30 -6.89 8.62
C GLU A 262 21.25 -5.36 8.53
N ASN A 263 21.47 -4.81 7.33
CA ASN A 263 21.41 -3.38 7.06
C ASN A 263 20.05 -2.77 7.43
N VAL A 264 18.95 -3.45 7.09
CA VAL A 264 17.60 -3.02 7.51
C VAL A 264 17.49 -2.89 9.04
N LEU A 265 18.04 -3.85 9.78
CA LEU A 265 18.04 -3.81 11.25
C LEU A 265 18.90 -2.66 11.79
N ASP A 266 20.09 -2.47 11.22
CA ASP A 266 21.01 -1.42 11.65
C ASP A 266 20.46 -0.02 11.41
N ILE A 267 19.75 0.20 10.29
CA ILE A 267 19.06 1.45 10.04
C ILE A 267 17.86 1.61 10.98
N ALA A 268 17.04 0.56 11.16
CA ALA A 268 15.86 0.60 12.03
C ALA A 268 16.20 0.91 13.50
N ARG A 269 17.31 0.36 14.02
CA ARG A 269 17.78 0.62 15.40
C ARG A 269 18.03 2.11 15.68
N ARG A 270 18.44 2.88 14.67
CA ARG A 270 18.69 4.33 14.81
C ARG A 270 17.41 5.12 15.09
N TYR A 271 16.26 4.59 14.70
CA TYR A 271 14.95 5.22 14.85
C TYR A 271 14.15 4.67 16.03
N ARG A 272 14.74 3.82 16.88
CA ARG A 272 14.09 3.25 18.07
C ARG A 272 13.77 4.32 19.13
N THR A 273 14.60 5.36 19.21
CA THR A 273 14.62 6.36 20.30
C THR A 273 13.96 7.69 19.93
N THR A 274 13.46 7.81 18.70
CA THR A 274 12.76 8.99 18.17
C THR A 274 11.27 8.77 18.18
#